data_AF-A0A931T704-F1
#
_entry.id   AF-A0A931T704-F1
#
_cell.length_a   1.000
_cell.length_b   1.000
_cell.length_c   1.000
_cell.angle_alpha   90.00
_cell.angle_beta   90.00
_cell.angle_gamma   90.00
#
_symmetry.space_group_name_H-M   'P 1'
#
loop_
_entity.id
_entity.type
_entity.pdbx_description
1 polymer ?
#
loop_
_entity_poly.entity_id
_entity_poly.type
_entity_poly.pdbx_seq_one_letter_code
_entity_poly.pdbx_strand_id
1 'polypeptide(L)'
;MTKERGKRREARGEGKAGRQAIGHRPKEAAIRVAEPVIPYSALRVSHSALRVSYSAFRVQRSAGYTLVEMLVAVALFGIFLTVLVGLQGEFLRHDRSVRVALFSHPAPFAVLARLRRDILDSRDYPNAEGTWKQTPQTLLLEVESDEGKRRVVVWDFRDGSVARRLEFENGQPVAAWKARAVPLYDIAIWNAPGGRVGVRVSAKDKEGNAVVDQLVMPRAH
;
A
#
# COMPACT_ATOMS: atom_id res chain seq x y z
N MET A 1 -34.26 -19.44 53.00
CA MET A 1 -33.72 -20.81 52.80
C MET A 1 -34.88 -21.67 52.33
N THR A 2 -35.07 -21.78 51.02
CA THR A 2 -36.18 -22.56 50.44
C THR A 2 -35.70 -23.11 49.11
N LYS A 3 -35.64 -24.45 49.06
CA LYS A 3 -35.27 -25.27 47.91
C LYS A 3 -36.40 -25.25 46.89
N GLU A 4 -36.09 -25.12 45.60
CA GLU A 4 -36.89 -25.81 44.59
C GLU A 4 -36.05 -26.21 43.37
N ARG A 5 -36.13 -27.51 43.07
CA ARG A 5 -35.49 -28.23 41.97
C ARG A 5 -36.52 -28.39 40.85
N GLY A 6 -36.16 -28.04 39.62
CA GLY A 6 -36.78 -28.57 38.39
C GLY A 6 -35.65 -28.72 37.36
N LYS A 7 -35.14 -29.91 37.01
CA LYS A 7 -35.72 -31.07 36.30
C LYS A 7 -36.33 -30.63 34.95
N ARG A 8 -35.55 -30.64 33.87
CA ARG A 8 -35.31 -31.76 32.92
C ARG A 8 -36.39 -31.85 31.83
N ARG A 9 -35.99 -31.61 30.58
CA ARG A 9 -36.51 -32.12 29.27
C ARG A 9 -35.59 -31.48 28.20
N GLU A 10 -34.56 -32.14 27.65
CA GLU A 10 -34.60 -33.31 26.74
C GLU A 10 -35.70 -33.17 25.68
N ALA A 11 -35.36 -32.50 24.57
CA ALA A 11 -36.06 -32.62 23.30
C ALA A 11 -35.01 -32.95 22.22
N ARG A 12 -34.86 -34.26 22.04
CA ARG A 12 -34.06 -34.94 21.02
C ARG A 12 -34.91 -34.97 19.75
N GLY A 13 -34.57 -34.11 18.78
CA GLY A 13 -35.19 -34.10 17.45
C GLY A 13 -34.29 -34.82 16.45
N GLU A 14 -34.43 -36.15 16.39
CA GLU A 14 -33.90 -36.97 15.29
C GLU A 14 -34.88 -36.87 14.09
N GLY A 15 -34.48 -36.12 13.06
CA GLY A 15 -35.14 -36.07 11.75
C GLY A 15 -34.27 -36.74 10.70
N LYS A 16 -34.58 -38.00 10.38
CA LYS A 16 -34.02 -38.81 9.30
C LYS A 16 -34.54 -38.36 7.92
N ALA A 17 -33.76 -38.73 6.90
CA ALA A 17 -34.11 -38.87 5.49
C ALA A 17 -34.36 -37.55 4.75
N GLY A 18 -33.73 -37.25 3.63
CA GLY A 18 -33.19 -38.14 2.61
C GLY A 18 -33.62 -37.54 1.28
N ARG A 19 -32.71 -36.83 0.62
CA ARG A 19 -32.83 -36.47 -0.80
C ARG A 19 -31.44 -36.52 -1.42
N GLN A 20 -31.11 -37.70 -1.91
CA GLN A 20 -30.27 -37.84 -3.09
C GLN A 20 -30.97 -37.12 -4.23
N ALA A 21 -30.32 -36.11 -4.81
CA ALA A 21 -30.61 -35.69 -6.17
C ALA A 21 -29.43 -34.90 -6.73
N ILE A 22 -28.83 -35.50 -7.76
CA ILE A 22 -28.32 -34.84 -8.95
C ILE A 22 -26.96 -34.16 -8.77
N GLY A 23 -25.93 -34.96 -9.05
CA GLY A 23 -24.61 -34.47 -9.42
C GLY A 23 -24.71 -33.58 -10.65
N HIS A 24 -24.55 -32.28 -10.43
CA HIS A 24 -24.10 -31.37 -11.47
C HIS A 24 -22.60 -31.57 -11.64
N ARG A 25 -22.21 -32.33 -12.65
CA ARG A 25 -20.91 -32.18 -13.31
C ARG A 25 -20.74 -30.70 -13.67
N PRO A 26 -19.74 -29.98 -13.13
CA PRO A 26 -19.28 -28.80 -13.83
C PRO A 26 -18.72 -29.31 -15.16
N LYS A 27 -19.34 -28.88 -16.27
CA LYS A 27 -18.73 -29.02 -17.58
C LYS A 27 -17.35 -28.37 -17.46
N GLU A 28 -16.32 -29.17 -17.72
CA GLU A 28 -14.96 -28.71 -17.97
C GLU A 28 -15.06 -27.62 -19.03
N ALA A 29 -15.10 -26.37 -18.56
CA ALA A 29 -14.85 -25.23 -19.39
C ALA A 29 -13.39 -25.39 -19.79
N ALA A 30 -13.20 -25.90 -21.00
CA ALA A 30 -11.93 -25.91 -21.69
C ALA A 30 -11.28 -24.54 -21.49
N ILE A 31 -10.27 -24.51 -20.62
CA ILE A 31 -9.30 -23.44 -20.56
C ILE A 31 -8.59 -23.55 -21.90
N ARG A 32 -9.15 -22.89 -22.92
CA ARG A 32 -8.35 -22.41 -24.04
C ARG A 32 -7.35 -21.47 -23.37
N VAL A 33 -6.14 -22.00 -23.20
CA VAL A 33 -4.94 -21.21 -23.08
C VAL A 33 -4.97 -20.30 -24.29
N ALA A 34 -5.54 -19.11 -24.11
CA ALA A 34 -5.33 -18.02 -25.03
C ALA A 34 -3.83 -17.82 -24.97
N GLU A 35 -3.16 -18.17 -26.07
CA GLU A 35 -1.81 -17.73 -26.32
C GLU A 35 -1.73 -16.25 -25.94
N PRO A 36 -0.64 -15.80 -25.28
CA PRO A 36 -0.44 -14.39 -25.05
C PRO A 36 -0.35 -13.71 -26.42
N VAL A 37 -1.51 -13.23 -26.90
CA VAL A 37 -1.58 -12.20 -27.92
C VAL A 37 -1.02 -10.98 -27.22
N ILE A 38 0.30 -10.84 -27.29
CA ILE A 38 0.97 -9.57 -27.08
C ILE A 38 0.39 -8.71 -28.20
N PRO A 39 -0.48 -7.72 -27.94
CA PRO A 39 -0.70 -6.72 -28.95
C PRO A 39 0.68 -6.09 -29.16
N TYR A 40 1.27 -6.32 -30.34
CA TYR A 40 2.25 -5.42 -30.91
C TYR A 40 1.52 -4.10 -31.17
N SER A 41 1.08 -3.45 -30.09
CA SER A 41 0.77 -2.04 -30.07
C SER A 41 2.10 -1.40 -30.39
N ALA A 42 2.28 -1.15 -31.68
CA ALA A 42 3.30 -0.31 -32.22
C ALA A 42 3.38 0.91 -31.29
N LEU A 43 4.42 0.91 -30.47
CA LEU A 43 5.09 2.12 -30.03
C LEU A 43 5.48 2.83 -31.32
N ARG A 44 4.51 3.48 -31.96
CA ARG A 44 4.75 4.69 -32.72
C ARG A 44 5.21 5.69 -31.68
N VAL A 45 6.48 5.54 -31.32
CA VAL A 45 7.31 6.68 -31.02
C VAL A 45 7.09 7.55 -32.25
N SER A 46 6.26 8.58 -32.09
CA SER A 46 6.30 9.71 -33.00
C SER A 46 7.74 10.16 -32.92
N HIS A 47 8.55 9.69 -33.87
CA HIS A 47 9.77 10.37 -34.26
C HIS A 47 9.29 11.71 -34.80
N SER A 48 8.97 12.62 -33.89
CA SER A 48 9.13 14.03 -34.12
C SER A 48 10.57 14.13 -34.56
N ALA A 49 10.73 14.18 -35.88
CA ALA A 49 11.96 14.54 -36.51
C ALA A 49 12.27 15.94 -36.01
N LEU A 50 12.95 15.99 -34.87
CA LEU A 50 13.81 17.08 -34.47
C LEU A 50 14.88 17.10 -35.56
N ARG A 51 14.52 17.71 -36.70
CA ARG A 51 15.45 18.30 -37.64
C ARG A 51 16.11 19.44 -36.90
N VAL A 52 16.99 19.08 -35.97
CA VAL A 52 18.15 19.90 -35.68
C VAL A 52 18.91 19.90 -36.99
N SER A 53 18.87 21.03 -37.68
CA SER A 53 19.69 21.28 -38.84
C SER A 53 21.16 21.07 -38.45
N TYR A 54 21.66 19.85 -38.62
CA TYR A 54 23.08 19.54 -38.67
C TYR A 54 23.59 20.02 -40.02
N SER A 55 23.76 21.32 -40.16
CA SER A 55 24.54 21.88 -41.26
C SER A 55 25.55 22.85 -40.66
N ALA A 56 26.81 22.43 -40.76
CA ALA A 56 28.04 23.15 -40.47
C ALA A 56 28.49 23.22 -39.00
N PHE A 57 29.02 22.11 -38.49
CA PHE A 57 30.24 22.20 -37.67
C PHE A 57 31.22 21.07 -38.02
N ARG A 58 31.69 21.09 -39.27
CA ARG A 58 32.97 20.46 -39.61
C ARG A 58 34.07 21.42 -39.20
N VAL A 59 34.50 21.31 -37.95
CA VAL A 59 35.90 21.50 -37.59
C VAL A 59 36.23 20.39 -36.60
N GLN A 60 36.72 19.26 -37.12
CA GLN A 60 37.59 18.39 -36.35
C GLN A 60 38.88 19.18 -36.06
N ARG A 61 38.81 20.10 -35.10
CA ARG A 61 40.01 20.48 -34.36
C ARG A 61 40.15 19.36 -33.36
N SER A 62 41.23 18.61 -33.49
CA SER A 62 41.89 17.91 -32.39
C SER A 62 42.19 18.93 -31.28
N ALA A 63 41.15 19.37 -30.57
CA ALA A 63 41.28 20.18 -29.37
C ALA A 63 41.67 19.21 -28.28
N GLY A 64 42.99 19.00 -28.12
CA GLY A 64 43.49 18.38 -26.92
C GLY A 64 42.97 19.20 -25.73
N TYR A 65 42.43 18.52 -24.72
CA TYR A 65 42.08 19.17 -23.47
C TYR A 65 43.31 19.91 -22.95
N THR A 66 43.14 21.19 -22.62
CA THR A 66 44.23 21.91 -21.96
C THR A 66 44.50 21.25 -20.62
N LEU A 67 45.75 21.30 -20.14
CA LEU A 67 46.10 20.76 -18.82
C LEU A 67 45.21 21.36 -17.72
N VAL A 68 44.87 22.65 -17.85
CA VAL A 68 43.96 23.36 -16.94
C VAL A 68 42.55 22.75 -16.94
N GLU A 69 42.01 22.44 -18.12
CA GLU A 69 40.68 21.85 -18.25
C GLU A 69 40.60 20.45 -17.61
N MET A 70 41.63 19.61 -17.81
CA MET A 70 41.74 18.32 -17.15
C MET A 70 41.82 18.47 -15.62
N LEU A 71 42.58 19.46 -15.14
CA LEU A 71 42.77 19.71 -13.70
C LEU A 71 41.46 20.18 -13.05
N VAL A 72 40.70 21.05 -13.72
CA VAL A 72 39.37 21.48 -13.29
C VAL A 72 38.39 20.31 -13.25
N ALA A 73 38.38 19.46 -14.29
CA ALA A 73 37.50 18.29 -14.33
C ALA A 73 37.77 17.31 -13.18
N VAL A 74 39.05 17.04 -12.90
CA VAL A 74 39.45 16.16 -11.78
C VAL A 74 39.07 16.78 -10.42
N ALA A 75 39.23 18.10 -10.24
CA ALA A 75 38.85 18.78 -9.02
C ALA A 75 37.33 18.71 -8.77
N LEU A 76 36.53 19.00 -9.79
CA LEU A 76 35.07 18.90 -9.71
C LEU A 76 34.61 17.46 -9.42
N PHE A 77 35.25 16.47 -10.05
CA PHE A 77 34.96 15.07 -9.80
C PHE A 77 35.31 14.66 -8.36
N GLY A 78 36.44 15.12 -7.82
CA GLY A 78 36.82 14.87 -6.42
C GLY A 78 35.85 15.48 -5.41
N ILE A 79 35.38 16.71 -5.65
CA ILE A 79 34.35 17.36 -4.82
C ILE A 79 33.05 16.55 -4.89
N PHE A 80 32.63 16.15 -6.09
CA PHE A 80 31.43 15.33 -6.29
C PHE A 80 31.51 14.01 -5.52
N LEU A 81 32.62 13.28 -5.58
CA LEU A 81 32.81 12.04 -4.82
C LEU A 81 32.77 12.29 -3.31
N THR A 82 33.37 13.37 -2.83
CA THR A 82 33.36 13.73 -1.41
C THR A 82 31.94 13.98 -0.91
N VAL A 83 31.14 14.72 -1.69
CA VAL A 83 29.72 14.95 -1.39
C VAL A 83 28.95 13.63 -1.40
N LEU A 84 29.17 12.76 -2.39
CA LEU A 84 28.47 11.49 -2.51
C LEU A 84 28.74 10.56 -1.32
N VAL A 85 30.00 10.43 -0.90
CA VAL A 85 30.39 9.63 0.27
C VAL A 85 29.88 10.27 1.57
N GLY A 86 29.96 11.60 1.70
CA GLY A 86 29.43 12.33 2.85
C GLY A 86 27.93 12.10 3.04
N LEU A 87 27.15 12.23 1.96
CA LEU A 87 25.72 11.97 1.95
C LEU A 87 25.40 10.51 2.28
N GLN A 88 26.14 9.54 1.74
CA GLN A 88 25.94 8.12 2.09
C GLN A 88 26.21 7.86 3.58
N GLY A 89 27.25 8.46 4.14
CA GLY A 89 27.58 8.36 5.57
C GLY A 89 26.50 8.95 6.46
N GLU A 90 25.96 10.12 6.10
CA GLU A 90 24.82 10.72 6.79
C GLU A 90 23.55 9.88 6.66
N PHE A 91 23.24 9.36 5.47
CA PHE A 91 22.12 8.46 5.25
C PHE A 91 22.22 7.22 6.15
N LEU A 92 23.40 6.59 6.23
CA LEU A 92 23.61 5.43 7.10
C LEU A 92 23.52 5.77 8.59
N ARG A 93 23.99 6.96 9.01
CA ARG A 93 23.82 7.41 10.40
C ARG A 93 22.35 7.70 10.71
N HIS A 94 21.64 8.32 9.78
CA HIS A 94 20.22 8.59 9.93
C HIS A 94 19.43 7.28 10.01
N ASP A 95 19.75 6.31 9.15
CA ASP A 95 19.17 4.96 9.16
C ASP A 95 19.51 4.17 10.43
N ARG A 96 20.67 4.40 11.05
CA ARG A 96 20.99 3.86 12.39
C ARG A 96 20.27 4.55 13.54
N SER A 97 19.92 5.82 13.39
CA SER A 97 19.19 6.58 14.41
C SER A 97 17.68 6.33 14.33
N VAL A 98 17.18 6.19 13.10
CA VAL A 98 15.84 5.78 12.75
C VAL A 98 15.94 4.28 12.46
N ARG A 99 16.18 3.46 13.50
CA ARG A 99 16.25 1.98 13.41
C ARG A 99 14.88 1.39 13.11
N VAL A 100 14.31 1.83 12.02
CA VAL A 100 13.16 1.23 11.47
C VAL A 100 13.69 -0.01 10.75
N ALA A 101 13.51 -1.19 11.33
CA ALA A 101 13.81 -2.47 10.69
C ALA A 101 12.82 -2.78 9.55
N LEU A 102 12.53 -1.80 8.70
CA LEU A 102 11.66 -1.84 7.54
C LEU A 102 12.12 -2.93 6.57
N PHE A 103 13.43 -3.13 6.40
CA PHE A 103 13.98 -4.14 5.50
C PHE A 103 13.95 -5.56 6.07
N SER A 104 13.97 -5.72 7.39
CA SER A 104 13.93 -7.04 8.04
C SER A 104 12.53 -7.65 8.00
N HIS A 105 11.50 -6.85 7.77
CA HIS A 105 10.11 -7.28 7.68
C HIS A 105 9.44 -6.69 6.43
N PRO A 106 9.19 -7.48 5.37
CA PRO A 106 8.50 -6.98 4.18
C PRO A 106 7.00 -6.72 4.41
N ALA A 107 6.41 -7.29 5.46
CA ALA A 107 4.98 -7.17 5.75
C ALA A 107 4.54 -5.74 6.10
N PRO A 108 5.23 -4.99 6.98
CA PRO A 108 4.94 -3.57 7.24
C PRO A 108 4.91 -2.70 5.98
N PHE A 109 5.82 -2.92 5.03
CA PHE A 109 5.82 -2.21 3.74
C PHE A 109 4.57 -2.53 2.91
N ALA A 110 4.19 -3.80 2.83
CA ALA A 110 2.99 -4.20 2.09
C ALA A 110 1.71 -3.59 2.69
N VAL A 111 1.61 -3.55 4.03
CA VAL A 111 0.52 -2.86 4.74
C VAL A 111 0.54 -1.38 4.42
N LEU A 112 1.67 -0.71 4.60
CA LEU A 112 1.80 0.72 4.42
C LEU A 112 1.54 1.16 2.97
N ALA A 113 2.00 0.39 1.99
CA ALA A 113 1.76 0.67 0.57
C ALA A 113 0.27 0.59 0.21
N ARG A 114 -0.42 -0.45 0.69
CA ARG A 114 -1.88 -0.60 0.47
C ARG A 114 -2.67 0.47 1.22
N LEU A 115 -2.34 0.70 2.48
CA LEU A 115 -2.96 1.73 3.31
C LEU A 115 -2.80 3.12 2.69
N ARG A 116 -1.60 3.46 2.21
CA ARG A 116 -1.34 4.72 1.48
C ARG A 116 -2.21 4.84 0.24
N ARG A 117 -2.33 3.77 -0.55
CA ARG A 117 -3.19 3.77 -1.74
C ARG A 117 -4.65 4.04 -1.34
N ASP A 118 -5.18 3.29 -0.38
CA ASP A 118 -6.57 3.46 0.07
C ASP A 118 -6.82 4.88 0.64
N ILE A 119 -5.87 5.47 1.38
CA ILE A 119 -5.97 6.85 1.88
C ILE A 119 -5.90 7.87 0.73
N LEU A 120 -5.00 7.66 -0.23
CA LEU A 120 -4.85 8.55 -1.39
C LEU A 120 -6.11 8.61 -2.25
N ASP A 121 -6.81 7.47 -2.37
CA ASP A 121 -8.05 7.31 -3.13
C ASP A 121 -9.31 7.58 -2.29
N SER A 122 -9.16 7.93 -1.01
CA SER A 122 -10.28 8.20 -0.12
C SER A 122 -10.89 9.57 -0.34
N ARG A 123 -12.23 9.63 -0.27
CA ARG A 123 -13.02 10.86 -0.33
C ARG A 123 -13.49 11.33 1.04
N ASP A 124 -13.77 10.40 1.94
CA ASP A 124 -14.27 10.70 3.28
C ASP A 124 -13.82 9.65 4.31
N TYR A 125 -13.97 9.98 5.59
CA TYR A 125 -13.58 9.18 6.76
C TYR A 125 -14.80 8.93 7.65
N PRO A 126 -15.65 7.94 7.32
CA PRO A 126 -16.89 7.71 8.06
C PRO A 126 -16.60 7.28 9.51
N ASN A 127 -17.43 7.76 10.45
CA ASN A 127 -17.26 7.42 11.87
C ASN A 127 -17.60 5.96 12.20
N ALA A 128 -18.45 5.31 11.39
CA ALA A 128 -18.86 3.91 11.58
C ALA A 128 -19.35 3.28 10.27
N GLU A 129 -19.22 1.94 10.16
CA GLU A 129 -19.75 1.11 9.08
C GLU A 129 -20.18 -0.25 9.66
N GLY A 130 -21.49 -0.50 9.69
CA GLY A 130 -22.05 -1.68 10.36
C GLY A 130 -21.65 -1.76 11.84
N THR A 131 -20.87 -2.79 12.20
CA THR A 131 -20.35 -2.97 13.57
C THR A 131 -19.00 -2.29 13.82
N TRP A 132 -18.38 -1.72 12.78
CA TRP A 132 -17.07 -1.10 12.85
C TRP A 132 -17.21 0.38 13.20
N LYS A 133 -16.31 0.87 14.07
CA LYS A 133 -16.22 2.28 14.46
C LYS A 133 -14.79 2.77 14.22
N GLN A 134 -14.67 4.03 13.85
CA GLN A 134 -13.38 4.70 13.76
C GLN A 134 -12.72 4.74 15.14
N THR A 135 -11.52 4.16 15.27
CA THR A 135 -10.71 4.20 16.49
C THR A 135 -9.24 4.37 16.12
N PRO A 136 -8.34 4.63 17.09
CA PRO A 136 -6.91 4.68 16.78
C PRO A 136 -6.33 3.39 16.19
N GLN A 137 -7.05 2.27 16.31
CA GLN A 137 -6.65 0.97 15.76
C GLN A 137 -7.57 0.49 14.62
N THR A 138 -8.57 1.29 14.26
CA THR A 138 -9.54 0.95 13.21
C THR A 138 -9.76 2.16 12.32
N LEU A 139 -9.31 2.07 11.07
CA LEU A 139 -9.46 3.12 10.08
C LEU A 139 -10.52 2.71 9.07
N LEU A 140 -11.54 3.53 8.93
CA LEU A 140 -12.57 3.43 7.93
C LEU A 140 -12.31 4.52 6.87
N LEU A 141 -12.33 4.11 5.62
CA LEU A 141 -12.10 4.97 4.47
C LEU A 141 -13.24 4.77 3.49
N GLU A 142 -13.84 5.85 3.03
CA GLU A 142 -14.72 5.82 1.86
C GLU A 142 -13.88 6.01 0.60
N VAL A 143 -13.86 4.98 -0.26
CA VAL A 143 -13.07 4.94 -1.48
C VAL A 143 -14.02 4.76 -2.67
N GLU A 144 -13.74 5.45 -3.77
CA GLU A 144 -14.47 5.24 -5.02
C GLU A 144 -13.78 4.16 -5.87
N SER A 145 -14.53 3.15 -6.27
CA SER A 145 -14.08 2.15 -7.24
C SER A 145 -13.82 2.78 -8.61
N ASP A 146 -13.01 2.12 -9.45
CA ASP A 146 -12.83 2.49 -10.86
C ASP A 146 -14.18 2.54 -11.64
N GLU A 147 -15.20 1.82 -11.14
CA GLU A 147 -16.57 1.82 -11.68
C GLU A 147 -17.45 2.98 -11.14
N GLY A 148 -16.91 3.90 -10.35
CA GLY A 148 -17.65 4.98 -9.70
C GLY A 148 -18.53 4.54 -8.52
N LYS A 149 -18.40 3.29 -8.08
CA LYS A 149 -19.16 2.76 -6.93
C LYS A 149 -18.47 3.12 -5.62
N ARG A 150 -19.26 3.60 -4.66
CA ARG A 150 -18.80 3.87 -3.29
C ARG A 150 -18.52 2.56 -2.57
N ARG A 151 -17.32 2.45 -1.99
CA ARG A 151 -16.91 1.34 -1.14
C ARG A 151 -16.37 1.86 0.19
N VAL A 152 -16.53 1.06 1.24
CA VAL A 152 -15.94 1.36 2.54
C VAL A 152 -14.83 0.35 2.80
N VAL A 153 -13.60 0.84 2.94
CA VAL A 153 -12.44 0.03 3.30
C VAL A 153 -12.22 0.16 4.81
N VAL A 154 -12.20 -0.96 5.50
CA VAL A 154 -11.92 -1.05 6.93
C VAL A 154 -10.55 -1.67 7.14
N TRP A 155 -9.67 -0.93 7.78
CA TRP A 155 -8.39 -1.42 8.27
C TRP A 155 -8.48 -1.68 9.77
N ASP A 156 -8.23 -2.91 10.20
CA ASP A 156 -8.26 -3.35 11.60
C ASP A 156 -6.84 -3.76 12.05
N PHE A 157 -6.34 -3.03 13.05
CA PHE A 157 -5.02 -3.19 13.68
C PHE A 157 -5.12 -3.52 15.18
N ARG A 158 -6.32 -3.88 15.67
CA ARG A 158 -6.50 -4.20 17.11
C ARG A 158 -5.69 -5.42 17.55
N ASP A 159 -5.41 -6.32 16.62
CA ASP A 159 -4.49 -7.43 16.80
C ASP A 159 -3.07 -6.94 16.49
N GLY A 160 -2.25 -6.71 17.52
CA GLY A 160 -0.88 -6.18 17.40
C GLY A 160 0.11 -7.06 16.63
N SER A 161 -0.35 -8.15 16.00
CA SER A 161 0.43 -9.03 15.15
C SER A 161 -0.15 -9.20 13.74
N VAL A 162 -1.33 -8.65 13.49
CA VAL A 162 -2.11 -8.86 12.26
C VAL A 162 -2.77 -7.56 11.81
N ALA A 163 -2.50 -7.15 10.57
CA ALA A 163 -3.27 -6.13 9.89
C ALA A 163 -4.33 -6.79 9.01
N ARG A 164 -5.58 -6.36 9.15
CA ARG A 164 -6.68 -6.84 8.29
C ARG A 164 -7.22 -5.66 7.48
N ARG A 165 -7.46 -5.89 6.20
CA ARG A 165 -8.19 -4.98 5.32
C ARG A 165 -9.46 -5.67 4.86
N LEU A 166 -10.59 -5.07 5.11
CA LEU A 166 -11.90 -5.54 4.67
C LEU A 166 -12.48 -4.47 3.75
N GLU A 167 -13.14 -4.88 2.68
CA GLU A 167 -13.79 -3.97 1.73
C GLU A 167 -15.27 -4.31 1.71
N PHE A 168 -16.10 -3.29 1.87
CA PHE A 168 -17.55 -3.38 1.88
C PHE A 168 -18.14 -2.61 0.71
N GLU A 169 -19.10 -3.22 0.04
CA GLU A 169 -19.94 -2.57 -0.98
C GLU A 169 -21.39 -2.76 -0.56
N ASN A 170 -22.12 -1.66 -0.37
CA ASN A 170 -23.51 -1.67 0.14
C ASN A 170 -23.66 -2.46 1.46
N GLY A 171 -22.71 -2.30 2.38
CA GLY A 171 -22.69 -2.99 3.68
C GLY A 171 -22.36 -4.49 3.63
N GLN A 172 -22.11 -5.05 2.44
CA GLN A 172 -21.72 -6.45 2.28
C GLN A 172 -20.20 -6.56 2.04
N PRO A 173 -19.51 -7.51 2.69
CA PRO A 173 -18.07 -7.70 2.48
C PRO A 173 -17.81 -8.26 1.08
N VAL A 174 -17.03 -7.53 0.26
CA VAL A 174 -16.67 -7.94 -1.10
C VAL A 174 -15.24 -8.44 -1.22
N ALA A 175 -14.32 -7.96 -0.37
CA ALA A 175 -12.94 -8.42 -0.37
C ALA A 175 -12.34 -8.40 1.04
N ALA A 176 -11.38 -9.30 1.27
CA ALA A 176 -10.63 -9.37 2.51
C ALA A 176 -9.14 -9.65 2.23
N TRP A 177 -8.27 -8.97 2.96
CA TRP A 177 -6.83 -9.17 2.92
C TRP A 177 -6.25 -9.15 4.33
N LYS A 178 -5.18 -9.93 4.55
CA LYS A 178 -4.56 -10.10 5.86
C LYS A 178 -3.05 -10.14 5.72
N ALA A 179 -2.35 -9.35 6.52
CA ALA A 179 -0.92 -9.47 6.76
C ALA A 179 -0.65 -9.92 8.20
N ARG A 180 0.44 -10.66 8.39
CA ARG A 180 0.91 -11.14 9.70
C ARG A 180 2.30 -10.55 9.98
N ALA A 181 2.74 -10.65 11.23
CA ALA A 181 4.04 -10.16 11.68
C ALA A 181 4.19 -8.65 11.41
N VAL A 182 3.15 -7.90 11.75
CA VAL A 182 3.11 -6.45 11.63
C VAL A 182 3.37 -5.78 12.98
N PRO A 183 3.94 -4.55 13.01
CA PRO A 183 4.08 -3.75 14.22
C PRO A 183 2.71 -3.32 14.75
N LEU A 184 2.72 -2.77 15.97
CA LEU A 184 1.52 -2.14 16.54
C LEU A 184 1.30 -0.80 15.83
N TYR A 185 0.24 -0.71 15.02
CA TYR A 185 -0.16 0.52 14.35
C TYR A 185 -1.04 1.39 15.26
N ASP A 186 -0.85 2.69 15.15
CA ASP A 186 -1.68 3.72 15.76
C ASP A 186 -2.00 4.79 14.70
N ILE A 187 -3.29 5.08 14.56
CA ILE A 187 -3.85 5.89 13.48
C ILE A 187 -4.56 7.08 14.07
N ALA A 188 -4.20 8.26 13.61
CA ALA A 188 -4.88 9.49 13.97
C ALA A 188 -5.36 10.23 12.73
N ILE A 189 -6.62 10.67 12.75
CA ILE A 189 -7.11 11.64 11.78
C ILE A 189 -6.45 12.98 12.12
N TRP A 190 -5.84 13.60 11.12
CA TRP A 190 -5.13 14.86 11.24
C TRP A 190 -5.81 15.93 10.39
N ASN A 191 -6.15 17.06 11.00
CA ASN A 191 -6.74 18.19 10.30
C ASN A 191 -5.66 19.19 9.92
N ALA A 192 -5.45 19.39 8.62
CA ALA A 192 -4.49 20.34 8.11
C ALA A 192 -4.97 21.79 8.33
N PRO A 193 -4.04 22.75 8.47
CA PRO A 193 -4.35 24.16 8.29
C PRO A 193 -4.92 24.35 6.88
N GLY A 194 -6.20 24.70 6.77
CA GLY A 194 -6.95 24.75 5.50
C GLY A 194 -8.06 23.71 5.35
N GLY A 195 -8.36 22.95 6.41
CA GLY A 195 -9.55 22.08 6.46
C GLY A 195 -9.42 20.75 5.70
N ARG A 196 -8.26 20.47 5.11
CA ARG A 196 -7.99 19.16 4.51
C ARG A 196 -7.77 18.13 5.61
N VAL A 197 -8.44 16.99 5.50
CA VAL A 197 -8.30 15.88 6.44
C VAL A 197 -7.27 14.90 5.88
N GLY A 198 -6.26 14.56 6.69
CA GLY A 198 -5.27 13.53 6.40
C GLY A 198 -5.25 12.47 7.50
N VAL A 199 -4.38 11.48 7.33
CA VAL A 199 -4.21 10.39 8.28
C VAL A 199 -2.74 10.30 8.67
N ARG A 200 -2.46 10.45 9.96
CA ARG A 200 -1.16 10.08 10.53
C ARG A 200 -1.19 8.59 10.83
N VAL A 201 -0.31 7.86 10.17
CA VAL A 201 -0.05 6.45 10.40
C VAL A 201 1.26 6.33 11.16
N SER A 202 1.18 5.87 12.40
CA SER A 202 2.36 5.53 13.18
C SER A 202 2.38 4.05 13.50
N ALA A 203 3.57 3.47 13.69
CA ALA A 203 3.71 2.10 14.12
C ALA A 203 4.95 1.94 14.99
N LYS A 204 4.86 1.08 16.00
CA LYS A 204 5.98 0.74 16.88
C LYS A 204 6.28 -0.75 16.86
N ASP A 205 7.56 -1.12 16.92
CA ASP A 205 7.97 -2.51 17.10
C ASP A 205 7.65 -3.00 18.54
N LYS A 206 8.02 -4.24 18.84
CA LYS A 206 7.75 -4.85 20.15
C LYS A 206 8.57 -4.19 21.26
N GLU A 207 9.70 -3.60 20.88
CA GLU A 207 10.64 -2.89 21.73
C GLU A 207 10.22 -1.42 21.95
N GLY A 208 9.16 -0.96 21.27
CA GLY A 208 8.61 0.38 21.39
C GLY A 208 9.26 1.44 20.49
N ASN A 209 10.20 1.05 19.62
CA ASN A 209 10.83 1.94 18.66
C ASN A 209 9.84 2.29 17.55
N ALA A 210 9.86 3.53 17.08
CA ALA A 210 9.06 3.96 15.94
C ALA A 210 9.55 3.26 14.66
N VAL A 211 8.65 2.52 14.01
CA VAL A 211 8.88 1.83 12.73
C VAL A 211 8.23 2.62 11.59
N VAL A 212 7.08 3.23 11.84
CA VAL A 212 6.41 4.08 10.84
C VAL A 212 5.99 5.34 11.55
N ASP A 213 6.22 6.49 10.94
CA ASP A 213 5.57 7.75 11.29
C ASP A 213 5.41 8.55 10.01
N GLN A 214 4.20 8.51 9.46
CA GLN A 214 3.90 9.12 8.18
C GLN A 214 2.56 9.82 8.22
N LEU A 215 2.54 11.04 7.71
CA LEU A 215 1.31 11.76 7.43
C LEU A 215 0.97 11.56 5.95
N VAL A 216 -0.21 11.01 5.68
CA VAL A 216 -0.72 10.76 4.33
C VAL A 216 -1.93 11.64 4.10
N MET A 217 -1.92 12.41 3.02
CA MET A 217 -3.01 13.29 2.63
C MET A 217 -3.74 12.69 1.42
N PRO A 218 -5.08 12.70 1.38
CA PRO A 218 -5.85 12.23 0.23
C PRO A 218 -5.58 13.12 -1.00
N ARG A 219 -5.74 12.54 -2.19
CA ARG A 219 -5.67 13.29 -3.45
C ARG A 219 -6.86 14.26 -3.53
N ALA A 220 -6.69 15.37 -4.26
CA ALA A 220 -7.83 16.19 -4.65
C ALA A 220 -8.63 15.41 -5.71
N HIS A 221 -9.92 15.22 -5.45
CA HIS A 221 -10.88 14.59 -6.37
C HIS A 221 -11.80 15.66 -6.96
#